data_AF-A0A3D2VYR0-F1
#
_entry.id   AF-A0A3D2VYR0-F1
#
_cell.length_a   1.000
_cell.length_b   1.000
_cell.length_c   1.000
_cell.angle_alpha   90.00
_cell.angle_beta   90.00
_cell.angle_gamma   90.00
#
_symmetry.space_group_name_H-M   'P 1'
#
loop_
_entity.id
_entity.type
_entity.pdbx_description
1 polymer ?
#
loop_
_entity_poly.entity_id
_entity_poly.type
_entity_poly.pdbx_seq_one_letter_code
_entity_poly.pdbx_strand_id
1 'polypeptide(L)'
;MSETLVKVDESRTAALLAAVSAGGAESVQDAVDSAVDAWLADRALTHLPDEALRRLWREGLESGDAGGLDFGALKAEARAAARAP
;
A
#
# COMPACT_ATOMS: atom_id res chain seq x y z
N MET A 1 -9.76 -14.06 20.77
CA MET A 1 -9.11 -12.75 20.62
C MET A 1 -8.80 -12.22 22.00
N SER A 2 -7.66 -11.54 22.18
CA SER A 2 -7.33 -10.91 23.46
C SER A 2 -8.12 -9.63 23.62
N GLU A 3 -8.86 -9.49 24.71
CA GLU A 3 -9.58 -8.25 25.02
C GLU A 3 -8.57 -7.15 25.36
N THR A 4 -8.63 -6.03 24.63
CA THR A 4 -7.72 -4.90 24.79
C THR A 4 -8.53 -3.62 24.92
N LEU A 5 -8.28 -2.85 25.99
CA LEU A 5 -8.97 -1.60 26.24
C LEU A 5 -8.24 -0.45 25.54
N VAL A 6 -8.92 0.21 24.59
CA VAL A 6 -8.40 1.35 23.84
C VAL A 6 -9.21 2.59 24.18
N LYS A 7 -8.51 3.69 24.52
CA LYS A 7 -9.15 4.98 24.80
C LYS A 7 -9.28 5.78 23.50
N VAL A 8 -10.51 6.19 23.19
CA VAL A 8 -10.83 7.11 22.09
C VAL A 8 -11.48 8.37 22.65
N ASP A 9 -11.37 9.48 21.94
CA ASP A 9 -12.08 10.71 22.31
C ASP A 9 -13.57 10.67 21.93
N GLU A 10 -14.31 11.66 22.38
CA GLU A 10 -15.76 11.77 22.19
C GLU A 10 -16.16 11.86 20.71
N SER A 11 -15.37 12.55 19.89
CA SER A 11 -15.66 12.70 18.45
C SER A 11 -15.55 11.36 17.73
N ARG A 12 -14.48 10.60 18.02
CA ARG A 12 -14.30 9.24 17.47
C ARG A 12 -15.37 8.28 17.97
N THR A 13 -15.78 8.40 19.23
CA THR A 13 -16.88 7.61 19.80
C THR A 13 -18.19 7.88 19.06
N ALA A 14 -18.52 9.15 18.83
CA ALA A 14 -19.72 9.53 18.08
C ALA A 14 -19.70 9.01 16.64
N ALA A 15 -18.54 9.06 15.97
CA ALA A 15 -18.39 8.54 14.62
C ALA A 15 -18.62 7.02 14.53
N LEU A 16 -18.08 6.24 15.48
CA LEU A 16 -18.29 4.79 15.54
C LEU A 16 -19.76 4.44 15.77
N LEU A 17 -20.43 5.14 16.70
CA LEU A 17 -21.86 4.94 16.96
C LEU A 17 -22.73 5.33 15.76
N ALA A 18 -22.37 6.39 15.04
CA ALA A 18 -23.07 6.80 13.83
C ALA A 18 -22.92 5.77 12.71
N ALA A 19 -21.73 5.17 12.55
CA ALA A 19 -21.50 4.11 11.57
C ALA A 19 -22.41 2.89 11.81
N VAL A 20 -22.56 2.49 13.07
CA VAL A 20 -23.48 1.40 13.45
C VAL A 20 -24.94 1.80 13.20
N SER A 21 -25.34 3.00 13.64
CA SER A 21 -26.72 3.49 13.51
C SER A 21 -27.17 3.64 12.06
N ALA A 22 -26.23 3.96 11.16
CA ALA A 22 -26.47 4.06 9.72
C ALA A 22 -26.45 2.70 9.01
N GLY A 23 -26.18 1.60 9.72
CA GLY A 23 -26.02 0.26 9.14
C GLY A 23 -24.72 0.07 8.35
N GLY A 24 -23.75 0.96 8.52
CA GLY A 24 -22.42 0.86 7.90
C GLY A 24 -21.47 -0.10 8.62
N ALA A 25 -21.82 -0.53 9.84
CA ALA A 25 -21.14 -1.57 10.60
C ALA A 25 -22.15 -2.35 11.46
N GLU A 26 -21.94 -3.65 11.65
CA GLU A 26 -22.84 -4.50 12.45
C GLU A 26 -22.69 -4.22 13.96
N SER A 27 -21.49 -3.83 14.39
CA SER A 27 -21.18 -3.43 15.76
C SER A 27 -20.08 -2.37 15.82
N VAL A 28 -19.86 -1.78 17.01
CA VAL A 28 -18.75 -0.85 17.24
C VAL A 28 -17.40 -1.55 17.06
N GLN A 29 -17.29 -2.83 17.43
CA GLN A 29 -16.07 -3.60 17.23
C GLN A 29 -15.78 -3.76 15.74
N ASP A 30 -16.80 -4.07 14.91
CA ASP A 30 -16.62 -4.20 13.46
C ASP A 30 -16.20 -2.87 12.81
N ALA A 31 -16.74 -1.76 13.31
CA ALA A 31 -16.33 -0.42 12.88
C ALA A 31 -14.87 -0.12 13.25
N VAL A 32 -14.41 -0.56 14.43
CA VAL A 32 -13.01 -0.44 14.85
C VAL A 32 -12.11 -1.32 14.00
N ASP A 33 -12.47 -2.59 13.78
CA ASP A 33 -11.70 -3.53 12.98
C ASP A 33 -11.54 -3.02 11.54
N SER A 34 -12.64 -2.55 10.94
CA SER A 34 -12.60 -1.93 9.61
C SER A 34 -11.69 -0.69 9.56
N ALA A 35 -11.73 0.17 10.58
CA ALA A 35 -10.87 1.36 10.65
C ALA A 35 -9.38 0.99 10.81
N VAL A 36 -9.07 -0.03 11.62
CA VAL A 36 -7.70 -0.53 11.80
C VAL A 36 -7.19 -1.18 10.53
N ASP A 37 -8.01 -1.99 9.85
CA ASP A 37 -7.64 -2.61 8.57
C ASP A 37 -7.33 -1.56 7.50
N ALA A 38 -8.16 -0.52 7.40
CA ALA A 38 -7.91 0.60 6.49
C ALA A 38 -6.59 1.32 6.83
N TRP A 39 -6.30 1.54 8.11
CA TRP A 39 -5.05 2.14 8.55
C TRP A 39 -3.83 1.25 8.24
N LEU A 40 -3.94 -0.06 8.45
CA LEU A 40 -2.87 -1.00 8.12
C LEU A 40 -2.64 -1.08 6.61
N ALA A 41 -3.69 -1.02 5.79
CA ALA A 41 -3.59 -0.98 4.34
C ALA A 41 -2.88 0.31 3.86
N ASP A 42 -3.25 1.48 4.40
CA ASP A 42 -2.59 2.75 4.11
C ASP A 42 -1.11 2.73 4.51
N ARG A 43 -0.80 2.12 5.66
CA ARG A 43 0.59 1.91 6.10
C ARG A 43 1.35 0.94 5.22
N ALA A 44 0.73 -0.13 4.74
CA ALA A 44 1.38 -1.05 3.80
C ALA A 44 1.75 -0.36 2.48
N LEU A 45 0.95 0.62 2.03
CA LEU A 45 1.26 1.44 0.86
C LEU A 45 2.35 2.49 1.13
N THR A 46 2.33 3.12 2.30
CA THR A 46 3.37 4.06 2.74
C THR A 46 4.71 3.35 2.97
N HIS A 47 4.65 2.09 3.39
CA HIS A 47 5.77 1.18 3.54
C HIS A 47 5.81 0.16 2.38
N LEU A 48 5.59 0.60 1.14
CA LEU A 48 6.12 -0.13 -0.03
C LEU A 48 7.59 -0.40 0.31
N PRO A 49 7.98 -1.64 0.63
CA PRO A 49 8.94 -1.84 1.70
C PRO A 49 10.20 -1.08 1.32
N ASP A 50 10.65 -0.18 2.18
CA ASP A 50 11.93 0.51 2.01
C ASP A 50 13.01 -0.48 1.58
N GLU A 51 12.91 -1.73 2.04
CA GLU A 51 13.69 -2.87 1.62
C GLU A 51 13.58 -3.21 0.12
N ALA A 52 12.38 -3.26 -0.46
CA ALA A 52 12.20 -3.45 -1.90
C ALA A 52 12.78 -2.27 -2.71
N LEU A 53 12.57 -1.02 -2.29
CA LEU A 53 13.16 0.14 -2.96
C LEU A 53 14.69 0.14 -2.86
N ARG A 54 15.25 -0.14 -1.67
CA ARG A 54 16.69 -0.28 -1.45
C ARG A 54 17.30 -1.43 -2.23
N ARG A 55 16.57 -2.55 -2.35
CA ARG A 55 16.98 -3.70 -3.16
C ARG A 55 17.03 -3.33 -4.63
N LEU A 56 15.96 -2.78 -5.20
CA LEU A 56 15.92 -2.35 -6.60
C LEU A 56 16.98 -1.30 -6.91
N TRP A 57 17.25 -0.39 -5.97
CA TRP A 57 18.32 0.59 -6.09
C TRP A 57 19.72 -0.06 -6.16
N ARG A 58 20.02 -1.00 -5.26
CA ARG A 58 21.28 -1.76 -5.33
C ARG A 58 21.40 -2.56 -6.62
N GLU A 59 20.34 -3.24 -7.04
CA GLU A 59 20.30 -3.97 -8.31
C GLU A 59 20.63 -3.05 -9.48
N GLY A 60 20.08 -1.83 -9.50
CA GLY A 60 20.42 -0.82 -10.50
C GLY A 60 21.90 -0.40 -10.48
N LEU A 61 22.46 -0.14 -9.30
CA LEU A 61 23.89 0.19 -9.15
C LEU A 61 24.82 -0.96 -9.57
N GLU A 62 24.42 -2.20 -9.28
CA GLU A 62 25.18 -3.42 -9.59
C GLU A 62 25.03 -3.83 -11.07
N SER A 63 24.05 -3.29 -11.79
CA SER A 63 23.74 -3.65 -13.19
C SER A 63 24.77 -3.17 -14.22
N GLY A 64 25.75 -2.34 -13.81
CA GLY A 64 26.83 -1.86 -14.66
C GLY A 64 26.78 -0.35 -14.91
N ASP A 65 27.48 0.10 -15.94
CA ASP A 65 27.62 1.54 -16.22
C ASP A 65 26.36 2.11 -16.89
N ALA A 66 25.98 3.32 -16.47
CA ALA A 66 24.83 4.02 -17.03
C ALA A 66 25.19 4.63 -18.39
N GLY A 67 24.98 3.86 -19.45
CA GLY A 67 25.14 4.32 -20.83
C GLY A 67 24.11 5.36 -21.27
N GLY A 68 24.30 5.94 -22.45
CA GLY A 68 23.33 6.86 -23.05
C GLY A 68 21.99 6.16 -23.37
N LEU A 69 20.88 6.83 -23.05
CA LEU A 69 19.54 6.29 -23.25
C LEU A 69 18.89 6.82 -24.53
N ASP A 70 18.72 5.94 -25.52
CA ASP A 70 17.93 6.21 -26.74
C ASP A 70 16.55 5.55 -26.64
N PHE A 71 15.52 6.36 -26.36
CA PHE A 71 14.13 5.90 -26.29
C PHE A 71 13.58 5.36 -27.61
N GLY A 72 14.10 5.82 -28.75
CA GLY A 72 13.71 5.34 -30.08
C GLY A 72 14.15 3.89 -30.28
N ALA A 73 15.43 3.62 -30.04
CA ALA A 73 16.01 2.27 -30.08
C ALA A 73 15.33 1.34 -29.06
N LEU A 74 15.16 1.80 -27.81
CA LEU A 74 14.54 1.01 -26.74
C LEU A 74 13.10 0.56 -27.08
N LYS A 75 12.28 1.46 -27.66
CA LYS A 75 10.92 1.10 -28.09
C LYS A 75 10.91 0.12 -29.26
N ALA A 76 11.87 0.23 -30.18
CA ALA A 76 11.98 -0.69 -31.31
C ALA A 76 12.34 -2.10 -30.82
N GLU A 77 13.30 -2.20 -29.90
CA GLU A 77 13.70 -3.45 -29.26
C GLU A 77 12.54 -4.10 -28.49
N ALA A 78 11.85 -3.35 -27.63
CA ALA A 78 10.72 -3.88 -26.85
C ALA A 78 9.59 -4.42 -27.75
N ARG A 79 9.30 -3.75 -28.88
CA ARG A 79 8.31 -4.22 -29.86
C ARG A 79 8.76 -5.47 -30.61
N ALA A 80 10.05 -5.61 -30.86
CA ALA A 80 10.60 -6.82 -31.47
C ALA A 80 10.53 -7.99 -30.49
N ALA A 81 10.90 -7.79 -29.23
CA ALA A 81 10.82 -8.80 -28.17
C ALA A 81 9.39 -9.29 -27.93
N ALA A 82 8.40 -8.39 -27.92
CA ALA A 82 6.98 -8.74 -27.75
C ALA A 82 6.39 -9.57 -28.92
N ARG A 83 7.09 -9.64 -30.07
CA ARG A 83 6.69 -10.43 -31.24
C ARG A 83 7.49 -11.74 -31.36
N ALA A 84 8.50 -11.95 -30.52
CA ALA A 84 9.22 -13.20 -30.45
C ALA A 84 8.34 -14.28 -29.78
N PRO A 85 8.32 -15.52 -30.30
CA PRO A 85 7.47 -16.61 -29.79
C PRO A 85 7.91 -17.12 -28.42
#